data_AF-A0AAV6L3F8-F1
#
_entry.id   AF-A0AAV6L3F8-F1
#
_cell.length_a   1.000
_cell.length_b   1.000
_cell.length_c   1.000
_cell.angle_alpha   90.00
_cell.angle_beta   90.00
_cell.angle_gamma   90.00
#
_symmetry.space_group_name_H-M   'P 1'
#
loop_
_entity.id
_entity.type
_entity.pdbx_description
1 polymer ?
#
loop_
_entity_poly.entity_id
_entity_poly.type
_entity_poly.pdbx_seq_one_letter_code
_entity_poly.pdbx_strand_id
1 'polypeptide(L)'
;MELLRANLSRVRIPEPTNRIYKHECCISFDTPKSEGGLYIDMNTFLAFGKDCVGWNFEKTGNPVYLHIRQTRKLVCEDRPLKKPTLLAIGVDGGFDNNETEYEETKNIVVLPDYVTLPFPSVELPEKVRLAVDAILMAEGAERKEQVASWTADKKHISEYTLNLQQLGNGVIIPPSGWKCAKCDKTENLWLNLTDGMILCGRRNWDGSGGNNHAVEHFKETGYPVAVKLGTITADLDAAGIVFWTDDRRTEDKQNLLIVVSKIGAVLLSDVFSYPEDESVLDPLLAQHLAFFGIDFSSLQKTEMTTAERELDQNTNFDWNRIQESGQDREPLFGSGYTGLVNLGNRLECC
;
A
#
# COMPACT_ATOMS: atom_id res chain seq x y z
N MET A 1 -21.39 -8.66 -27.34
CA MET A 1 -22.23 -8.69 -26.11
C MET A 1 -22.77 -10.08 -25.78
N GLU A 2 -23.29 -10.86 -26.74
CA GLU A 2 -23.78 -12.23 -26.49
C GLU A 2 -22.68 -13.18 -25.97
N LEU A 3 -21.46 -13.11 -26.53
CA LEU A 3 -20.29 -13.86 -26.05
C LEU A 3 -19.93 -13.53 -24.60
N LEU A 4 -20.04 -12.27 -24.19
CA LEU A 4 -19.80 -11.88 -22.80
C LEU A 4 -20.89 -12.45 -21.89
N ARG A 5 -22.16 -12.38 -22.31
CA ARG A 5 -23.31 -12.92 -21.56
C ARG A 5 -23.22 -14.43 -21.36
N ALA A 6 -22.77 -15.18 -22.37
CA ALA A 6 -22.54 -16.61 -22.28
C ALA A 6 -21.45 -16.99 -21.26
N ASN A 7 -20.47 -16.10 -21.04
CA ASN A 7 -19.33 -16.33 -20.16
C ASN A 7 -19.42 -15.65 -18.79
N LEU A 8 -20.59 -15.09 -18.43
CA LEU A 8 -20.80 -14.43 -17.13
C LEU A 8 -20.63 -15.35 -15.92
N SER A 9 -20.83 -16.66 -16.10
CA SER A 9 -20.59 -17.65 -15.05
C SER A 9 -19.12 -17.73 -14.65
N ARG A 10 -18.20 -17.41 -15.57
CA ARG A 10 -16.74 -17.45 -15.35
C ARG A 10 -16.17 -16.15 -14.80
N VAL A 11 -16.95 -15.07 -14.75
CA VAL A 11 -16.54 -13.81 -14.12
C VAL A 11 -16.80 -13.90 -12.62
N ARG A 12 -15.78 -13.66 -11.79
CA ARG A 12 -15.90 -13.56 -10.34
C ARG A 12 -15.75 -12.12 -9.87
N ILE A 13 -16.51 -11.76 -8.85
CA ILE A 13 -16.31 -10.51 -8.14
C ILE A 13 -15.24 -10.81 -7.07
N PRO A 14 -14.13 -10.06 -7.03
CA PRO A 14 -13.12 -10.26 -6.01
C PRO A 14 -13.70 -10.03 -4.60
N GLU A 15 -13.39 -10.95 -3.70
CA GLU A 15 -13.60 -10.78 -2.26
C GLU A 15 -12.37 -10.08 -1.64
N PRO A 16 -12.50 -9.43 -0.46
CA PRO A 16 -11.40 -8.71 0.18
C PRO A 16 -10.13 -9.53 0.42
N THR A 17 -10.26 -10.86 0.55
CA THR A 17 -9.16 -11.81 0.78
C THR A 17 -8.45 -12.25 -0.51
N ASN A 18 -8.96 -11.86 -1.68
CA ASN A 18 -8.38 -12.28 -2.96
C ASN A 18 -7.17 -11.42 -3.34
N ARG A 19 -6.09 -12.09 -3.76
CA ARG A 19 -4.89 -11.44 -4.28
C ARG A 19 -5.11 -11.02 -5.72
N ILE A 20 -5.05 -9.72 -5.98
CA ILE A 20 -5.24 -9.14 -7.31
C ILE A 20 -3.91 -8.61 -7.82
N TYR A 21 -3.46 -9.15 -8.95
CA TYR A 21 -2.26 -8.71 -9.66
C TYR A 21 -2.68 -7.78 -10.80
N LYS A 22 -2.18 -6.53 -10.79
CA LYS A 22 -2.59 -5.49 -11.75
C LYS A 22 -1.48 -4.51 -12.14
N HIS A 23 -0.27 -4.74 -11.66
CA HIS A 23 0.86 -3.82 -11.89
C HIS A 23 1.90 -4.45 -12.83
N GLU A 24 2.11 -5.76 -12.74
CA GLU A 24 3.03 -6.50 -13.62
C GLU A 24 2.41 -7.83 -14.10
N CYS A 25 2.91 -8.34 -15.23
CA CYS A 25 2.58 -9.68 -15.72
C CYS A 25 3.21 -10.76 -14.83
N CYS A 26 2.48 -11.84 -14.56
CA CYS A 26 2.99 -12.93 -13.72
C CYS A 26 4.09 -13.78 -14.39
N ILE A 27 4.40 -13.54 -15.68
CA ILE A 27 5.33 -14.33 -16.50
C ILE A 27 6.45 -13.46 -17.11
N SER A 28 6.14 -12.20 -17.42
CA SER A 28 7.05 -11.23 -18.04
C SER A 28 7.06 -9.93 -17.23
N PHE A 29 7.97 -9.02 -17.52
CA PHE A 29 7.99 -7.67 -16.92
C PHE A 29 7.06 -6.68 -17.62
N ASP A 30 6.00 -7.17 -18.27
CA ASP A 30 5.03 -6.31 -18.94
C ASP A 30 4.17 -5.58 -17.90
N THR A 31 4.00 -4.29 -18.11
CA THR A 31 3.19 -3.42 -17.24
C THR A 31 2.06 -2.79 -18.05
N PRO A 32 1.08 -2.11 -17.43
CA PRO A 32 0.08 -1.35 -18.16
C PRO A 32 0.68 -0.30 -19.11
N LYS A 33 1.92 0.12 -18.89
CA LYS A 33 2.66 1.08 -19.72
C LYS A 33 3.31 0.45 -20.97
N SER A 34 3.41 -0.89 -21.02
CA SER A 34 3.95 -1.61 -22.17
C SER A 34 3.03 -1.48 -23.40
N GLU A 35 3.57 -1.65 -24.61
CA GLU A 35 2.83 -1.47 -25.87
C GLU A 35 1.57 -2.36 -25.98
N GLY A 36 1.62 -3.56 -25.39
CA GLY A 36 0.52 -4.51 -25.35
C GLY A 36 -0.53 -4.27 -24.25
N GLY A 37 -0.23 -3.42 -23.28
CA GLY A 37 -0.98 -3.30 -22.03
C GLY A 37 -0.98 -4.60 -21.21
N LEU A 38 -1.82 -4.63 -20.19
CA LEU A 38 -1.91 -5.74 -19.24
C LEU A 38 -3.32 -6.34 -19.24
N TYR A 39 -3.42 -7.67 -19.27
CA TYR A 39 -4.67 -8.43 -19.30
C TYR A 39 -4.88 -9.15 -17.97
N ILE A 40 -5.89 -8.74 -17.22
CA ILE A 40 -6.21 -9.31 -15.91
C ILE A 40 -7.36 -10.30 -16.08
N ASP A 41 -7.15 -11.56 -15.71
CA ASP A 41 -8.19 -12.59 -15.74
C ASP A 41 -9.28 -12.27 -14.71
N MET A 42 -10.53 -12.11 -15.17
CA MET A 42 -11.66 -11.77 -14.29
C MET A 42 -12.15 -12.93 -13.41
N ASN A 43 -11.51 -14.10 -13.47
CA ASN A 43 -11.80 -15.25 -12.62
C ASN A 43 -10.70 -15.50 -11.57
N THR A 44 -9.44 -15.40 -11.99
CA THR A 44 -8.27 -15.72 -11.14
C THR A 44 -7.54 -14.47 -10.62
N PHE A 45 -7.81 -13.30 -11.20
CA PHE A 45 -7.19 -12.02 -10.87
C PHE A 45 -5.67 -11.97 -11.08
N LEU A 46 -5.15 -12.86 -11.93
CA LEU A 46 -3.77 -12.85 -12.41
C LEU A 46 -3.64 -11.94 -13.65
N ALA A 47 -2.51 -11.26 -13.76
CA ALA A 47 -2.20 -10.36 -14.85
C ALA A 47 -1.23 -10.99 -15.85
N PHE A 48 -1.50 -10.81 -17.14
CA PHE A 48 -0.70 -11.35 -18.23
C PHE A 48 -0.44 -10.28 -19.30
N GLY A 49 0.77 -10.30 -19.86
CA GLY A 49 1.10 -9.54 -21.05
C GLY A 49 0.38 -10.07 -22.29
N LYS A 50 0.40 -9.29 -23.38
CA LYS A 50 -0.27 -9.63 -24.64
C LYS A 50 0.17 -10.97 -25.22
N ASP A 51 1.44 -11.34 -25.06
CA ASP A 51 1.96 -12.60 -25.61
C ASP A 51 1.66 -13.80 -24.70
N CYS A 52 1.40 -13.56 -23.41
CA CYS A 52 1.15 -14.60 -22.41
C CYS A 52 -0.35 -14.89 -22.19
N VAL A 53 -1.25 -13.96 -22.55
CA VAL A 53 -2.70 -14.12 -22.32
C VAL A 53 -3.28 -15.33 -23.06
N GLY A 54 -2.78 -15.62 -24.28
CA GLY A 54 -3.18 -16.81 -25.04
C GLY A 54 -2.84 -18.11 -24.31
N TRP A 55 -1.66 -18.17 -23.69
CA TRP A 55 -1.25 -19.31 -22.88
C TRP A 55 -2.17 -19.51 -21.66
N ASN A 56 -2.55 -18.44 -20.96
CA ASN A 56 -3.50 -18.55 -19.84
C ASN A 56 -4.87 -19.05 -20.30
N PHE A 57 -5.37 -18.55 -21.44
CA PHE A 57 -6.63 -19.00 -22.02
C PHE A 57 -6.61 -20.50 -22.36
N GLU A 58 -5.53 -21.00 -22.97
CA GLU A 58 -5.38 -22.43 -23.28
C GLU A 58 -5.35 -23.30 -22.02
N LYS A 59 -4.75 -22.81 -20.92
CA LYS A 59 -4.62 -23.56 -19.67
C LYS A 59 -5.89 -23.55 -18.82
N THR A 60 -6.52 -22.39 -18.66
CA THR A 60 -7.65 -22.19 -17.75
C THR A 60 -8.99 -22.30 -18.45
N GLY A 61 -9.03 -22.06 -19.76
CA GLY A 61 -10.26 -21.87 -20.52
C GLY A 61 -11.06 -20.62 -20.11
N ASN A 62 -10.46 -19.68 -19.37
CA ASN A 62 -11.12 -18.44 -18.95
C ASN A 62 -11.10 -17.43 -20.10
N PRO A 63 -12.26 -17.02 -20.66
CA PRO A 63 -12.29 -16.19 -21.87
C PRO A 63 -12.33 -14.68 -21.59
N VAL A 64 -12.65 -14.24 -20.37
CA VAL A 64 -12.93 -12.82 -20.07
C VAL A 64 -11.77 -12.19 -19.30
N TYR A 65 -11.20 -11.13 -19.87
CA TYR A 65 -10.08 -10.39 -19.30
C TYR A 65 -10.39 -8.89 -19.23
N LEU A 66 -9.89 -8.22 -18.20
CA LEU A 66 -9.82 -6.77 -18.11
C LEU A 66 -8.47 -6.31 -18.67
N HIS A 67 -8.50 -5.58 -19.77
CA HIS A 67 -7.34 -4.98 -20.41
C HIS A 67 -7.13 -3.54 -19.91
N ILE A 68 -5.96 -3.27 -19.33
CA ILE A 68 -5.54 -1.96 -18.87
C ILE A 68 -4.33 -1.51 -19.68
N ARG A 69 -4.41 -0.32 -20.28
CA ARG A 69 -3.31 0.28 -21.03
C ARG A 69 -3.14 1.75 -20.67
N GLN A 70 -1.92 2.13 -20.30
CA GLN A 70 -1.51 3.50 -20.00
C GLN A 70 -0.69 4.05 -21.15
N THR A 71 -1.21 5.07 -21.82
CA THR A 71 -0.53 5.78 -22.92
C THR A 71 -0.13 7.17 -22.48
N ARG A 72 1.12 7.56 -22.77
CA ARG A 72 1.63 8.91 -22.51
C ARG A 72 0.85 9.93 -23.34
N LYS A 73 0.23 10.95 -22.71
CA LYS A 73 -0.36 12.07 -23.46
C LYS A 73 0.75 12.83 -24.18
N LEU A 74 0.55 13.08 -25.47
CA LEU A 74 1.38 14.02 -26.22
C LEU A 74 0.88 15.43 -25.92
N VAL A 75 1.63 16.22 -25.16
CA VAL A 75 1.36 17.66 -25.03
C VAL A 75 1.72 18.32 -26.36
N CYS A 76 0.78 19.04 -26.97
CA CYS A 76 1.02 19.83 -28.17
C CYS A 76 1.93 21.03 -27.83
N GLU A 77 3.07 21.16 -28.49
CA GLU A 77 4.04 22.25 -28.27
C GLU A 77 3.53 23.59 -28.83
N ASP A 78 2.59 24.24 -28.13
CA ASP A 78 2.17 25.61 -28.46
C ASP A 78 2.26 26.55 -27.24
N ARG A 79 3.34 26.40 -26.44
CA ARG A 79 3.75 27.42 -25.47
C ARG A 79 5.16 27.92 -25.76
N PRO A 80 5.37 29.24 -25.87
CA PRO A 80 6.69 29.80 -26.13
C PRO A 80 7.63 29.55 -24.95
N LEU A 81 8.74 28.86 -25.24
CA LEU A 81 9.84 28.55 -24.31
C LEU A 81 10.34 29.83 -23.61
N LYS A 82 9.96 30.04 -22.34
CA LYS A 82 10.65 31.00 -21.48
C LYS A 82 11.98 30.39 -21.03
N LYS A 83 13.06 31.13 -21.25
CA LYS A 83 14.41 30.74 -20.79
C LYS A 83 14.48 30.77 -19.26
N PRO A 84 14.86 29.67 -18.58
CA PRO A 84 14.88 29.61 -17.13
C PRO A 84 16.00 30.49 -16.56
N THR A 85 15.69 31.29 -15.54
CA THR A 85 16.61 32.29 -14.96
C THR A 85 17.05 32.00 -13.52
N LEU A 86 16.59 30.90 -12.90
CA LEU A 86 16.99 30.54 -11.53
C LEU A 86 17.04 29.01 -11.32
N LEU A 87 18.14 28.55 -10.71
CA LEU A 87 18.33 27.18 -10.22
C LEU A 87 17.62 27.02 -8.87
N ALA A 88 16.31 26.79 -8.89
CA ALA A 88 15.55 26.36 -7.72
C ALA A 88 14.33 25.53 -8.15
N ILE A 89 14.16 24.37 -7.53
CA ILE A 89 13.01 23.48 -7.73
C ILE A 89 11.85 24.01 -6.89
N GLY A 90 10.68 24.28 -7.49
CA GLY A 90 9.45 24.60 -6.76
C GLY A 90 9.10 26.09 -6.58
N VAL A 91 9.68 26.99 -7.38
CA VAL A 91 9.29 28.42 -7.41
C VAL A 91 8.90 28.85 -8.82
N ASP A 92 8.01 29.83 -8.91
CA ASP A 92 7.48 30.39 -10.17
C ASP A 92 8.63 30.84 -11.10
N GLY A 93 8.92 30.03 -12.13
CA GLY A 93 10.08 30.19 -13.04
C GLY A 93 11.19 29.13 -12.94
N GLY A 94 11.03 28.08 -12.12
CA GLY A 94 11.90 26.89 -12.06
C GLY A 94 11.52 25.81 -13.08
N PHE A 95 12.35 24.77 -13.20
CA PHE A 95 12.10 23.62 -14.11
C PHE A 95 10.73 23.01 -13.82
N ASP A 96 9.85 23.01 -14.83
CA ASP A 96 8.57 22.34 -14.76
C ASP A 96 8.80 20.84 -14.49
N ASN A 97 8.32 20.36 -13.35
CA ASN A 97 8.04 18.94 -13.17
C ASN A 97 6.95 18.60 -14.19
N ASN A 98 7.35 18.27 -15.42
CA ASN A 98 6.48 17.64 -16.40
C ASN A 98 6.18 16.23 -15.88
N GLU A 99 5.35 16.13 -14.84
CA GLU A 99 4.59 14.93 -14.56
C GLU A 99 3.89 14.58 -15.87
N THR A 100 4.42 13.57 -16.53
CA THR A 100 3.92 13.16 -17.82
C THR A 100 2.51 12.63 -17.58
N GLU A 101 1.50 13.37 -18.00
CA GLU A 101 0.12 12.91 -17.86
C GLU A 101 -0.05 11.62 -18.69
N TYR A 102 -0.44 10.53 -18.04
CA TYR A 102 -0.79 9.28 -18.69
C TYR A 102 -2.31 9.18 -18.82
N GLU A 103 -2.80 8.78 -19.99
CA GLU A 103 -4.18 8.36 -20.20
C GLU A 103 -4.29 6.87 -19.97
N GLU A 104 -5.11 6.48 -19.00
CA GLU A 104 -5.44 5.09 -18.74
C GLU A 104 -6.71 4.69 -19.50
N THR A 105 -6.57 3.75 -20.40
CA THR A 105 -7.67 3.15 -21.17
C THR A 105 -7.97 1.76 -20.63
N LYS A 106 -9.26 1.48 -20.42
CA LYS A 106 -9.75 0.23 -19.84
C LYS A 106 -10.75 -0.39 -20.79
N ASN A 107 -10.51 -1.65 -21.13
CA ASN A 107 -11.39 -2.41 -22.00
C ASN A 107 -11.59 -3.80 -21.46
N ILE A 108 -12.72 -4.43 -21.77
CA ILE A 108 -12.95 -5.84 -21.49
C ILE A 108 -12.69 -6.59 -22.78
N VAL A 109 -11.79 -7.56 -22.74
CA VAL A 109 -11.41 -8.37 -23.89
C VAL A 109 -11.93 -9.79 -23.68
N VAL A 110 -12.61 -10.32 -24.69
CA VAL A 110 -13.12 -11.70 -24.70
C VAL A 110 -12.36 -12.55 -25.71
N LEU A 111 -11.63 -13.56 -25.24
CA LEU A 111 -10.91 -14.55 -26.04
C LEU A 111 -11.84 -15.72 -26.43
N PRO A 112 -11.57 -16.42 -27.56
CA PRO A 112 -10.39 -16.30 -28.45
C PRO A 112 -10.49 -15.18 -29.49
N ASP A 113 -11.66 -14.59 -29.70
CA ASP A 113 -11.92 -13.63 -30.79
C ASP A 113 -11.35 -12.22 -30.56
N TYR A 114 -10.70 -11.98 -29.41
CA TYR A 114 -10.20 -10.67 -28.97
C TYR A 114 -11.23 -9.55 -29.11
N VAL A 115 -12.48 -9.84 -28.75
CA VAL A 115 -13.56 -8.86 -28.82
C VAL A 115 -13.37 -7.85 -27.69
N THR A 116 -13.06 -6.61 -28.06
CA THR A 116 -12.82 -5.51 -27.12
C THR A 116 -14.11 -4.72 -26.90
N LEU A 117 -14.48 -4.56 -25.64
CA LEU A 117 -15.62 -3.77 -25.19
C LEU A 117 -15.12 -2.61 -24.31
N PRO A 118 -15.45 -1.35 -24.64
CA PRO A 118 -14.95 -0.21 -23.88
C PRO A 118 -15.55 -0.18 -22.47
N PHE A 119 -14.73 0.20 -21.48
CA PHE A 119 -15.16 0.44 -20.10
C PHE A 119 -14.79 1.88 -19.70
N PRO A 120 -15.71 2.65 -19.06
CA PRO A 120 -17.05 2.27 -18.60
C PRO A 120 -18.10 2.29 -19.73
N SER A 121 -19.02 1.32 -19.70
CA SER A 121 -20.18 1.28 -20.61
C SER A 121 -21.42 0.74 -19.88
N VAL A 122 -22.56 1.38 -20.11
CA VAL A 122 -23.87 1.02 -19.50
C VAL A 122 -24.41 -0.28 -20.07
N GLU A 123 -23.94 -0.70 -21.24
CA GLU A 123 -24.39 -1.94 -21.90
C GLU A 123 -23.82 -3.19 -21.22
N LEU A 124 -22.74 -3.03 -20.44
CA LEU A 124 -22.07 -4.13 -19.76
C LEU A 124 -22.93 -4.71 -18.62
N PRO A 125 -22.96 -6.04 -18.45
CA PRO A 125 -23.67 -6.67 -17.35
C PRO A 125 -23.18 -6.16 -15.99
N GLU A 126 -24.11 -5.95 -15.05
CA GLU A 126 -23.83 -5.40 -13.73
C GLU A 126 -22.72 -6.17 -12.98
N LYS A 127 -22.75 -7.50 -13.06
CA LYS A 127 -21.72 -8.37 -12.47
C LYS A 127 -20.30 -8.02 -12.92
N VAL A 128 -20.14 -7.69 -14.21
CA VAL A 128 -18.85 -7.37 -14.81
C VAL A 128 -18.39 -5.99 -14.34
N ARG A 129 -19.29 -5.01 -14.29
CA ARG A 129 -18.99 -3.67 -13.77
C ARG A 129 -18.54 -3.73 -12.31
N LEU A 130 -19.27 -4.44 -11.45
CA LEU A 130 -18.90 -4.63 -10.04
C LEU A 130 -17.55 -5.33 -9.88
N ALA A 131 -17.27 -6.35 -10.69
CA ALA A 131 -15.98 -7.04 -10.67
C ALA A 131 -14.83 -6.11 -11.09
N VAL A 132 -15.00 -5.32 -12.16
CA VAL A 132 -13.99 -4.35 -12.60
C VAL A 132 -13.76 -3.26 -11.54
N ASP A 133 -14.84 -2.69 -10.99
CA ASP A 133 -14.73 -1.66 -9.95
C ASP A 133 -13.98 -2.21 -8.72
N ALA A 134 -14.27 -3.44 -8.29
CA ALA A 134 -13.56 -4.11 -7.20
C ALA A 134 -12.06 -4.35 -7.52
N ILE A 135 -11.72 -4.79 -8.74
CA ILE A 135 -10.32 -4.97 -9.18
C ILE A 135 -9.57 -3.63 -9.17
N LEU A 136 -10.21 -2.56 -9.63
CA LEU A 136 -9.62 -1.23 -9.68
C LEU A 136 -9.44 -0.63 -8.28
N MET A 137 -10.41 -0.84 -7.38
CA MET A 137 -10.36 -0.36 -6.00
C MET A 137 -9.42 -1.15 -5.09
N ALA A 138 -9.18 -2.44 -5.35
CA ALA A 138 -8.31 -3.25 -4.52
C ALA A 138 -6.85 -2.73 -4.53
N GLU A 139 -6.21 -2.68 -3.38
CA GLU A 139 -4.75 -2.49 -3.32
C GLU A 139 -4.06 -3.71 -3.96
N GLY A 140 -3.20 -3.48 -4.96
CA GLY A 140 -2.55 -4.58 -5.69
C GLY A 140 -1.74 -5.48 -4.77
N ALA A 141 -1.86 -6.80 -4.95
CA ALA A 141 -1.19 -7.80 -4.12
C ALA A 141 0.34 -7.64 -4.12
N GLU A 142 0.92 -7.25 -5.26
CA GLU A 142 2.35 -6.96 -5.40
C GLU A 142 2.79 -5.80 -4.49
N ARG A 143 1.98 -4.74 -4.37
CA ARG A 143 2.30 -3.62 -3.48
C ARG A 143 2.26 -4.07 -2.02
N LYS A 144 1.26 -4.87 -1.63
CA LYS A 144 1.18 -5.46 -0.29
C LYS A 144 2.38 -6.36 0.03
N GLU A 145 2.81 -7.18 -0.93
CA GLU A 145 3.95 -8.08 -0.77
C GLU A 145 5.29 -7.34 -0.75
N GLN A 146 5.46 -6.31 -1.60
CA GLN A 146 6.64 -5.44 -1.57
C GLN A 146 6.75 -4.71 -0.23
N VAL A 147 5.64 -4.16 0.28
CA VAL A 147 5.57 -3.56 1.62
C VAL A 147 5.92 -4.60 2.68
N ALA A 148 5.34 -5.79 2.63
CA ALA A 148 5.63 -6.86 3.58
C ALA A 148 7.12 -7.26 3.57
N SER A 149 7.73 -7.33 2.38
CA SER A 149 9.16 -7.64 2.20
C SER A 149 10.06 -6.48 2.65
N TRP A 150 9.59 -5.24 2.53
CA TRP A 150 10.26 -4.05 3.05
C TRP A 150 10.22 -4.01 4.58
N THR A 151 9.09 -4.40 5.18
CA THR A 151 8.89 -4.52 6.62
C THR A 151 9.38 -5.86 7.19
N ALA A 152 10.24 -6.60 6.49
CA ALA A 152 10.67 -7.94 6.91
C ALA A 152 11.49 -7.95 8.22
N ASP A 153 11.85 -6.78 8.76
CA ASP A 153 12.22 -6.64 10.16
C ASP A 153 10.99 -6.94 11.02
N LYS A 154 10.94 -8.17 11.55
CA LYS A 154 9.93 -8.60 12.51
C LYS A 154 9.92 -7.62 13.68
N LYS A 155 8.97 -6.67 13.67
CA LYS A 155 8.69 -5.77 14.79
C LYS A 155 8.66 -6.62 16.07
N HIS A 156 9.50 -6.32 17.05
CA HIS A 156 9.48 -7.03 18.33
C HIS A 156 8.34 -6.51 19.19
N ILE A 157 7.97 -7.29 20.20
CA ILE A 157 7.01 -6.86 21.22
C ILE A 157 7.79 -6.02 22.24
N SER A 158 7.38 -4.78 22.41
CA SER A 158 7.99 -3.86 23.36
C SER A 158 7.51 -4.12 24.78
N GLU A 159 8.42 -4.10 25.76
CA GLU A 159 8.06 -4.20 27.19
C GLU A 159 7.15 -3.04 27.64
N TYR A 160 7.24 -1.89 26.97
CA TYR A 160 6.42 -0.70 27.25
C TYR A 160 4.96 -0.87 26.83
N THR A 161 4.67 -1.76 25.87
CA THR A 161 3.30 -2.06 25.45
C THR A 161 2.59 -2.97 26.44
N LEU A 162 3.30 -3.97 26.98
CA LEU A 162 2.74 -4.94 27.92
C LEU A 162 2.44 -4.33 29.30
N ASN A 163 3.25 -3.36 29.73
CA ASN A 163 3.14 -2.70 31.02
C ASN A 163 2.55 -1.28 30.91
N LEU A 164 1.91 -0.96 29.80
CA LEU A 164 1.38 0.37 29.55
C LEU A 164 0.26 0.71 30.55
N GLN A 165 0.40 1.82 31.25
CA GLN A 165 -0.65 2.35 32.13
C GLN A 165 -1.37 3.47 31.41
N GLN A 166 -2.67 3.30 31.15
CA GLN A 166 -3.51 4.33 30.56
C GLN A 166 -4.12 5.21 31.65
N LEU A 167 -4.04 6.53 31.48
CA LEU A 167 -4.60 7.49 32.41
C LEU A 167 -6.09 7.64 32.19
N GLY A 168 -6.90 7.41 33.23
CA GLY A 168 -8.35 7.62 33.23
C GLY A 168 -8.75 9.09 33.23
N ASN A 169 -8.27 9.87 32.27
CA ASN A 169 -8.53 11.30 32.11
C ASN A 169 -9.89 11.60 31.42
N GLY A 170 -10.67 10.57 31.08
CA GLY A 170 -11.99 10.70 30.47
C GLY A 170 -11.96 11.12 28.99
N VAL A 171 -10.81 11.02 28.32
CA VAL A 171 -10.66 11.33 26.90
C VAL A 171 -11.35 10.24 26.06
N ILE A 172 -12.29 10.66 25.21
CA ILE A 172 -12.93 9.81 24.21
C ILE A 172 -12.54 10.33 22.84
N ILE A 173 -11.99 9.45 22.01
CA ILE A 173 -11.48 9.82 20.68
C ILE A 173 -12.57 9.59 19.64
N PRO A 174 -12.92 10.61 18.82
CA PRO A 174 -13.91 10.43 17.76
C PRO A 174 -13.36 9.47 16.67
N PRO A 175 -14.22 8.80 15.90
CA PRO A 175 -13.80 7.86 14.86
C PRO A 175 -13.15 8.53 13.63
N SER A 176 -13.30 9.85 13.46
CA SER A 176 -12.76 10.60 12.32
C SER A 176 -12.60 12.08 12.63
N GLY A 177 -11.89 12.82 11.77
CA GLY A 177 -11.72 14.27 11.90
C GLY A 177 -10.65 14.68 12.91
N TRP A 178 -9.63 13.84 13.09
CA TRP A 178 -8.54 14.09 14.01
C TRP A 178 -7.70 15.30 13.57
N LYS A 179 -7.22 16.04 14.57
CA LYS A 179 -6.35 17.20 14.39
C LYS A 179 -5.32 17.20 15.50
N CYS A 180 -4.11 17.67 15.20
CA CYS A 180 -3.09 17.83 16.22
C CYS A 180 -3.55 18.81 17.31
N ALA A 181 -3.33 18.46 18.57
CA ALA A 181 -3.67 19.33 19.70
C ALA A 181 -2.83 20.63 19.76
N LYS A 182 -1.62 20.62 19.18
CA LYS A 182 -0.66 21.75 19.22
C LYS A 182 -0.57 22.53 17.88
N CYS A 183 -1.16 22.07 16.77
CA CYS A 183 -1.16 22.80 15.49
C CYS A 183 -2.32 22.43 14.55
N ASP A 184 -2.33 23.01 13.35
CA ASP A 184 -3.39 22.81 12.36
C ASP A 184 -3.24 21.57 11.45
N LYS A 185 -2.28 20.67 11.75
CA LYS A 185 -2.10 19.45 10.97
C LYS A 185 -3.24 18.46 11.21
N THR A 186 -3.77 17.91 10.11
CA THR A 186 -4.81 16.86 10.08
C THR A 186 -4.28 15.52 9.58
N GLU A 187 -3.01 15.45 9.20
CA GLU A 187 -2.35 14.27 8.62
C GLU A 187 -1.10 13.90 9.42
N ASN A 188 -0.67 12.63 9.34
CA ASN A 188 0.47 12.08 10.08
C ASN A 188 0.34 12.32 11.59
N LEU A 189 -0.82 11.93 12.11
CA LEU A 189 -1.20 12.10 13.51
C LEU A 189 -0.93 10.82 14.30
N TRP A 190 -0.44 11.00 15.51
CA TRP A 190 -0.03 9.95 16.44
C TRP A 190 -0.83 10.11 17.73
N LEU A 191 -1.57 9.08 18.10
CA LEU A 191 -2.31 8.99 19.36
C LEU A 191 -1.41 8.37 20.40
N ASN A 192 -1.11 9.11 21.47
CA ASN A 192 -0.40 8.58 22.61
C ASN A 192 -1.31 7.61 23.38
N LEU A 193 -0.86 6.37 23.61
CA LEU A 193 -1.68 5.35 24.23
C LEU A 193 -1.83 5.51 25.76
N THR A 194 -1.02 6.36 26.39
CA THR A 194 -1.09 6.64 27.84
C THR A 194 -2.16 7.67 28.17
N ASP A 195 -2.20 8.81 27.48
CA ASP A 195 -3.07 9.94 27.83
C ASP A 195 -4.10 10.31 26.75
N GLY A 196 -4.07 9.64 25.60
CA GLY A 196 -5.01 9.90 24.50
C GLY A 196 -4.76 11.21 23.75
N MET A 197 -3.60 11.85 23.92
CA MET A 197 -3.25 13.06 23.17
C MET A 197 -2.97 12.74 21.69
N ILE A 198 -3.57 13.51 20.78
CA ILE A 198 -3.35 13.41 19.33
C ILE A 198 -2.36 14.48 18.89
N LEU A 199 -1.20 14.06 18.37
CA LEU A 199 -0.09 14.95 18.04
C LEU A 199 0.51 14.64 16.67
N CYS A 200 1.00 15.65 15.96
CA CYS A 200 1.62 15.43 14.67
C CYS A 200 3.02 14.82 14.79
N GLY A 201 3.40 14.00 13.82
CA GLY A 201 4.69 13.30 13.76
C GLY A 201 5.91 14.21 13.57
N ARG A 202 7.05 13.57 13.29
CA ARG A 202 8.34 14.26 13.12
C ARG A 202 8.37 15.14 11.87
N ARG A 203 9.16 16.21 11.93
CA ARG A 203 9.47 17.07 10.78
C ARG A 203 10.61 16.45 9.98
N ASN A 204 10.43 16.36 8.67
CA ASN A 204 11.46 15.90 7.76
C ASN A 204 12.41 17.05 7.37
N TRP A 205 13.59 16.71 6.85
CA TRP A 205 14.63 17.68 6.47
C TRP A 205 14.25 18.59 5.30
N ASP A 206 13.31 18.14 4.46
CA ASP A 206 12.74 18.85 3.30
C ASP A 206 11.60 19.82 3.69
N GLY A 207 11.27 19.92 4.99
CA GLY A 207 10.16 20.71 5.51
C GLY A 207 8.79 20.01 5.45
N SER A 208 8.71 18.80 4.89
CA SER A 208 7.50 17.97 4.88
C SER A 208 7.31 17.20 6.21
N GLY A 209 6.19 16.49 6.34
CA GLY A 209 5.85 15.75 7.56
C GLY A 209 5.09 16.57 8.60
N GLY A 210 5.42 16.35 9.88
CA GLY A 210 4.80 17.01 11.04
C GLY A 210 5.68 18.11 11.66
N ASN A 211 5.32 18.52 12.89
CA ASN A 211 5.98 19.58 13.64
C ASN A 211 6.67 19.08 14.92
N ASN A 212 6.98 17.78 15.04
CA ASN A 212 7.63 17.17 16.21
C ASN A 212 6.81 17.15 17.51
N HIS A 213 5.55 17.58 17.51
CA HIS A 213 4.76 17.66 18.74
C HIS A 213 4.62 16.32 19.48
N ALA A 214 4.54 15.20 18.75
CA ALA A 214 4.42 13.89 19.39
C ALA A 214 5.71 13.47 20.15
N VAL A 215 6.89 13.75 19.57
CA VAL A 215 8.18 13.47 20.23
C VAL A 215 8.48 14.48 21.34
N GLU A 216 8.06 15.73 21.19
CA GLU A 216 8.17 16.74 22.25
C GLU A 216 7.29 16.38 23.46
N HIS A 217 6.08 15.89 23.21
CA HIS A 217 5.19 15.40 24.28
C HIS A 217 5.78 14.22 25.03
N PHE A 218 6.43 13.28 24.34
CA PHE A 218 7.19 12.21 25.00
C PHE A 218 8.32 12.77 25.89
N LYS A 219 9.07 13.77 25.41
CA LYS A 219 10.12 14.42 26.22
C LYS A 219 9.57 15.13 27.45
N GLU A 220 8.36 15.67 27.38
CA GLU A 220 7.69 16.37 28.48
C GLU A 220 7.07 15.40 29.51
N THR A 221 6.46 14.31 29.05
CA THR A 221 5.63 13.42 29.89
C THR A 221 6.28 12.08 30.22
N GLY A 222 7.18 11.60 29.37
CA GLY A 222 7.74 10.25 29.43
C GLY A 222 6.80 9.15 28.91
N TYR A 223 5.68 9.48 28.26
CA TYR A 223 4.72 8.47 27.80
C TYR A 223 5.21 7.71 26.56
N PRO A 224 5.49 6.40 26.68
CA PRO A 224 6.44 5.72 25.82
C PRO A 224 5.90 5.34 24.44
N VAL A 225 4.60 5.12 24.28
CA VAL A 225 4.04 4.46 23.09
C VAL A 225 2.97 5.34 22.44
N ALA A 226 3.02 5.43 21.11
CA ALA A 226 1.97 6.04 20.31
C ALA A 226 1.60 5.19 19.09
N VAL A 227 0.34 5.25 18.68
CA VAL A 227 -0.16 4.61 17.46
C VAL A 227 -0.48 5.65 16.40
N LYS A 228 -0.10 5.40 15.14
CA LYS A 228 -0.42 6.28 14.03
C LYS A 228 -1.91 6.16 13.67
N LEU A 229 -2.61 7.28 13.68
CA LEU A 229 -4.01 7.34 13.28
C LEU A 229 -4.13 7.19 11.76
N GLY A 230 -5.21 6.56 11.30
CA GLY A 230 -5.46 6.31 9.87
C GLY A 230 -4.79 5.04 9.29
N THR A 231 -3.86 4.41 10.03
CA THR A 231 -3.27 3.11 9.65
C THR A 231 -3.90 1.92 10.35
N ILE A 232 -4.82 2.15 11.29
CA ILE A 232 -5.48 1.10 12.07
C ILE A 232 -6.46 0.35 11.16
N THR A 233 -6.17 -0.92 10.88
CA THR A 233 -7.08 -1.80 10.13
C THR A 233 -7.30 -3.12 10.84
N ALA A 234 -8.52 -3.65 10.72
CA ALA A 234 -8.79 -5.05 10.98
C ALA A 234 -8.39 -5.86 9.74
N ASP A 235 -7.11 -6.22 9.63
CA ASP A 235 -6.71 -7.19 8.61
C ASP A 235 -7.04 -8.60 9.10
N LEU A 236 -8.07 -9.19 8.50
CA LEU A 236 -8.50 -10.56 8.80
C LEU A 236 -7.55 -11.60 8.20
N ASP A 237 -6.68 -11.23 7.24
CA ASP A 237 -5.74 -12.16 6.59
C ASP A 237 -4.41 -12.33 7.34
N ALA A 238 -4.04 -11.37 8.19
CA ALA A 238 -2.77 -11.37 8.95
C ALA A 238 -2.75 -12.33 10.17
N ALA A 239 -3.92 -12.85 10.58
CA ALA A 239 -4.06 -13.76 11.71
C ALA A 239 -3.29 -15.10 11.56
N GLY A 240 -2.78 -15.41 10.36
CA GLY A 240 -1.97 -16.60 10.11
C GLY A 240 -0.49 -16.51 10.55
N ILE A 241 0.04 -15.31 10.83
CA ILE A 241 1.50 -15.11 10.95
C ILE A 241 2.03 -15.36 12.39
N VAL A 242 1.21 -15.22 13.43
CA VAL A 242 1.68 -15.29 14.83
C VAL A 242 1.77 -16.73 15.39
N PHE A 243 1.30 -17.75 14.66
CA PHE A 243 1.23 -19.13 15.18
C PHE A 243 2.53 -19.96 15.01
N TRP A 244 3.63 -19.38 14.49
CA TRP A 244 4.89 -20.11 14.27
C TRP A 244 6.05 -19.65 15.17
N THR A 245 5.78 -19.31 16.41
CA THR A 245 6.83 -19.28 17.45
C THR A 245 6.34 -20.00 18.70
N ASP A 246 6.74 -21.28 18.76
CA ASP A 246 7.14 -22.04 19.96
C ASP A 246 6.13 -22.25 21.10
N ASP A 247 5.53 -23.45 21.16
CA ASP A 247 5.91 -24.48 22.15
C ASP A 247 4.94 -25.68 22.06
N ARG A 248 5.48 -26.86 21.73
CA ARG A 248 4.80 -28.14 21.90
C ARG A 248 5.06 -28.64 23.32
N ARG A 249 4.24 -28.23 24.30
CA ARG A 249 3.94 -29.01 25.53
C ARG A 249 2.96 -28.26 26.43
N THR A 250 1.74 -28.80 26.55
CA THR A 250 1.06 -29.15 27.83
C THR A 250 -0.43 -29.35 27.56
N GLU A 251 -0.90 -30.58 27.79
CA GLU A 251 -2.32 -30.91 27.88
C GLU A 251 -2.81 -30.42 29.24
N ASP A 252 -3.67 -29.41 29.29
CA ASP A 252 -4.58 -29.24 30.43
C ASP A 252 -5.88 -28.53 30.04
N LYS A 253 -6.99 -29.22 30.33
CA LYS A 253 -8.36 -28.94 29.89
C LYS A 253 -9.09 -27.90 30.78
N GLN A 254 -8.45 -26.75 30.99
CA GLN A 254 -9.05 -25.63 31.75
C GLN A 254 -9.03 -24.30 30.97
N ASN A 255 -9.00 -24.34 29.63
CA ASN A 255 -8.83 -23.15 28.77
C ASN A 255 -10.07 -22.72 27.97
N LEU A 256 -11.28 -23.21 28.31
CA LEU A 256 -12.50 -22.84 27.56
C LEU A 256 -12.90 -21.36 27.68
N LEU A 257 -12.42 -20.64 28.69
CA LEU A 257 -12.67 -19.19 28.81
C LEU A 257 -11.69 -18.34 27.96
N ILE A 258 -10.62 -18.93 27.43
CA ILE A 258 -9.65 -18.27 26.53
C ILE A 258 -10.04 -18.47 25.06
N VAL A 259 -11.07 -19.27 24.77
CA VAL A 259 -11.49 -19.56 23.39
C VAL A 259 -12.34 -18.45 22.78
N VAL A 260 -12.87 -17.51 23.57
CA VAL A 260 -13.58 -16.33 23.02
C VAL A 260 -12.61 -15.18 22.69
N SER A 261 -11.39 -15.17 23.26
CA SER A 261 -10.30 -14.26 22.88
C SER A 261 -9.49 -14.73 21.66
N LYS A 262 -9.96 -15.79 20.98
CA LYS A 262 -9.34 -16.40 19.79
C LYS A 262 -9.97 -15.96 18.46
N ILE A 263 -10.54 -14.76 18.42
CA ILE A 263 -10.64 -13.99 17.18
C ILE A 263 -9.60 -12.89 17.32
N GLY A 264 -8.33 -13.29 17.29
CA GLY A 264 -7.21 -12.36 17.29
C GLY A 264 -7.17 -11.68 15.93
N ALA A 265 -7.99 -10.64 15.76
CA ALA A 265 -7.72 -9.63 14.76
C ALA A 265 -6.32 -9.11 15.09
N VAL A 266 -5.32 -9.52 14.31
CA VAL A 266 -4.00 -8.90 14.36
C VAL A 266 -4.23 -7.51 13.80
N LEU A 267 -4.40 -6.53 14.69
CA LEU A 267 -4.52 -5.14 14.29
C LEU A 267 -3.18 -4.72 13.71
N LEU A 268 -3.13 -4.61 12.39
CA LEU A 268 -2.01 -3.99 11.70
C LEU A 268 -2.17 -2.49 11.88
N SER A 269 -1.35 -1.91 12.74
CA SER A 269 -1.20 -0.47 12.88
C SER A 269 0.26 -0.15 13.12
N ASP A 270 0.66 1.09 12.80
CA ASP A 270 1.99 1.56 13.13
C ASP A 270 2.02 2.04 14.59
N VAL A 271 2.45 1.14 15.47
CA VAL A 271 2.80 1.46 16.84
C VAL A 271 4.28 1.80 16.91
N PHE A 272 4.61 2.93 17.54
CA PHE A 272 5.97 3.42 17.69
C PHE A 272 6.29 3.59 19.18
N SER A 273 7.45 3.07 19.57
CA SER A 273 8.01 3.20 20.92
C SER A 273 9.07 4.30 20.90
N TYR A 274 8.81 5.42 21.59
CA TYR A 274 9.77 6.51 21.69
C TYR A 274 11.04 6.17 22.48
N PRO A 275 10.99 5.37 23.58
CA PRO A 275 12.20 4.95 24.28
C PRO A 275 13.12 4.07 23.44
N GLU A 276 12.55 3.20 22.60
CA GLU A 276 13.30 2.29 21.74
C GLU A 276 13.65 2.93 20.38
N ASP A 277 13.02 4.07 20.05
CA ASP A 277 13.11 4.75 18.75
C ASP A 277 12.76 3.83 17.56
N GLU A 278 11.90 2.83 17.79
CA GLU A 278 11.58 1.76 16.85
C GLU A 278 10.07 1.53 16.71
N SER A 279 9.69 0.92 15.58
CA SER A 279 8.31 0.45 15.36
C SER A 279 8.12 -0.90 16.01
N VAL A 280 7.12 -1.02 16.88
CA VAL A 280 6.93 -2.19 17.76
C VAL A 280 5.56 -2.84 17.53
N LEU A 281 5.39 -4.06 18.02
CA LEU A 281 4.08 -4.72 18.11
C LEU A 281 3.48 -4.52 19.50
N ASP A 282 2.19 -4.21 19.52
CA ASP A 282 1.38 -4.15 20.74
C ASP A 282 0.31 -5.26 20.71
N PRO A 283 0.52 -6.38 21.43
CA PRO A 283 -0.45 -7.47 21.53
C PRO A 283 -1.78 -7.06 22.18
N LEU A 284 -1.80 -5.98 22.96
CA LEU A 284 -2.96 -5.49 23.71
C LEU A 284 -3.60 -4.26 23.05
N LEU A 285 -3.22 -3.93 21.81
CA LEU A 285 -3.66 -2.73 21.13
C LEU A 285 -5.18 -2.57 21.09
N ALA A 286 -5.93 -3.66 20.90
CA ALA A 286 -7.39 -3.61 20.91
C ALA A 286 -7.94 -3.11 22.26
N GLN A 287 -7.32 -3.51 23.37
CA GLN A 287 -7.70 -3.06 24.71
C GLN A 287 -7.30 -1.60 24.91
N HIS A 288 -6.10 -1.21 24.47
CA HIS A 288 -5.64 0.17 24.57
C HIS A 288 -6.49 1.15 23.78
N LEU A 289 -6.95 0.76 22.58
CA LEU A 289 -7.84 1.56 21.75
C LEU A 289 -9.26 1.62 22.34
N ALA A 290 -9.77 0.49 22.85
CA ALA A 290 -11.09 0.43 23.48
C ALA A 290 -11.20 1.34 24.71
N PHE A 291 -10.10 1.52 25.46
CA PHE A 291 -10.04 2.45 26.59
C PHE A 291 -10.40 3.89 26.20
N PHE A 292 -10.02 4.32 24.99
CA PHE A 292 -10.33 5.64 24.45
C PHE A 292 -11.67 5.68 23.66
N GLY A 293 -12.45 4.59 23.71
CA GLY A 293 -13.72 4.48 23.00
C GLY A 293 -13.59 4.23 21.50
N ILE A 294 -12.41 3.81 21.02
CA ILE A 294 -12.18 3.51 19.61
C ILE A 294 -12.56 2.06 19.33
N ASP A 295 -13.62 1.86 18.55
CA ASP A 295 -14.00 0.55 18.03
C ASP A 295 -13.27 0.29 16.70
N PHE A 296 -12.29 -0.61 16.74
CA PHE A 296 -11.46 -0.96 15.59
C PHE A 296 -12.27 -1.55 14.42
N SER A 297 -13.46 -2.13 14.68
CA SER A 297 -14.31 -2.69 13.62
C SER A 297 -14.93 -1.62 12.72
N SER A 298 -14.99 -0.37 13.20
CA SER A 298 -15.58 0.76 12.50
C SER A 298 -14.58 1.59 11.69
N LEU A 299 -13.27 1.35 11.87
CA LEU A 299 -12.22 2.13 11.22
C LEU A 299 -11.86 1.59 9.84
N GLN A 300 -11.74 2.50 8.87
CA GLN A 300 -11.19 2.23 7.55
C GLN A 300 -9.80 2.86 7.45
N LYS A 301 -8.89 2.20 6.72
CA LYS A 301 -7.56 2.75 6.44
C LYS A 301 -7.70 4.05 5.64
N THR A 302 -7.17 5.15 6.15
CA THR A 302 -7.17 6.45 5.46
C THR A 302 -5.77 6.97 5.19
N GLU A 303 -4.75 6.44 5.88
CA GLU A 303 -3.37 6.82 5.70
C GLU A 303 -2.50 5.60 5.38
N MET A 304 -1.47 5.82 4.56
CA MET A 304 -0.43 4.82 4.33
C MET A 304 0.41 4.61 5.59
N THR A 305 0.85 3.37 5.81
CA THR A 305 1.83 3.05 6.85
C THR A 305 3.15 3.76 6.57
N THR A 306 4.01 3.92 7.58
CA THR A 306 5.34 4.52 7.41
C THR A 306 6.15 3.76 6.36
N ALA A 307 6.09 2.43 6.40
CA ALA A 307 6.76 1.56 5.43
C ALA A 307 6.17 1.67 4.01
N GLU A 308 4.84 1.78 3.88
CA GLU A 308 4.21 2.03 2.58
C GLU A 308 4.65 3.36 1.97
N ARG A 309 4.78 4.39 2.82
CA ARG A 309 5.24 5.71 2.38
C ARG A 309 6.71 5.69 1.99
N GLU A 310 7.56 4.98 2.74
CA GLU A 310 8.97 4.80 2.40
C GLU A 310 9.16 4.02 1.09
N LEU A 311 8.38 2.96 0.89
CA LEU A 311 8.41 2.20 -0.37
C LEU A 311 7.95 3.07 -1.54
N ASP A 312 6.86 3.84 -1.38
CA ASP A 312 6.38 4.74 -2.42
C ASP A 312 7.41 5.82 -2.75
N GLN A 313 8.04 6.40 -1.71
CA GLN A 313 9.16 7.31 -1.87
C GLN A 313 10.30 6.63 -2.62
N ASN A 314 10.77 5.45 -2.22
CA ASN A 314 11.87 4.77 -2.89
C ASN A 314 11.57 4.33 -4.33
N THR A 315 10.31 3.97 -4.60
CA THR A 315 9.86 3.55 -5.94
C THR A 315 9.71 4.74 -6.89
N ASN A 316 9.26 5.87 -6.37
CA ASN A 316 9.05 7.11 -7.14
C ASN A 316 10.30 8.01 -7.13
N PHE A 317 11.27 7.78 -6.24
CA PHE A 317 12.51 8.53 -6.19
C PHE A 317 13.40 8.11 -7.37
N ASP A 318 13.69 9.07 -8.23
CA ASP A 318 14.53 8.87 -9.39
C ASP A 318 16.00 8.69 -8.96
N TRP A 319 16.38 7.44 -8.71
CA TRP A 319 17.75 7.04 -8.32
C TRP A 319 18.81 7.30 -9.40
N ASN A 320 18.43 7.85 -10.55
CA ASN A 320 19.37 8.32 -11.57
C ASN A 320 20.42 9.33 -11.05
N ARG A 321 20.28 9.83 -9.80
CA ARG A 321 21.23 10.74 -9.15
C ARG A 321 22.37 10.09 -8.36
N ILE A 322 22.41 8.77 -8.19
CA ILE A 322 23.55 8.09 -7.54
C ILE A 322 24.25 7.18 -8.56
N GLN A 323 24.80 7.78 -9.60
CA GLN A 323 25.97 7.17 -10.24
C GLN A 323 27.16 7.39 -9.28
N GLU A 324 27.90 6.31 -9.02
CA GLU A 324 29.13 6.34 -8.23
C GLU A 324 30.00 7.54 -8.66
N SER A 325 30.37 8.35 -7.67
CA SER A 325 31.25 9.52 -7.74
C SER A 325 32.13 9.64 -9.00
N GLY A 326 31.71 10.50 -9.93
CA GLY A 326 32.61 11.28 -10.78
C GLY A 326 33.41 10.56 -11.88
N GLN A 327 33.02 9.35 -12.29
CA GLN A 327 33.59 8.71 -13.49
C GLN A 327 32.57 8.65 -14.62
N ASP A 328 32.86 9.33 -15.73
CA ASP A 328 32.19 9.10 -17.01
C ASP A 328 32.50 7.67 -17.48
N ARG A 329 31.48 6.81 -17.50
CA ARG A 329 31.57 5.45 -18.06
C ARG A 329 30.69 5.35 -19.29
N GLU A 330 31.14 4.54 -20.26
CA GLU A 330 30.36 4.26 -21.45
C GLU A 330 29.14 3.38 -21.10
N PRO A 331 27.91 3.81 -21.41
CA PRO A 331 26.73 3.00 -21.19
C PRO A 331 26.75 1.80 -22.15
N LEU A 332 26.62 0.60 -21.60
CA LEU A 332 26.54 -0.65 -22.37
C LEU A 332 25.08 -1.02 -22.62
N PHE A 333 24.81 -1.52 -23.82
CA PHE A 333 23.49 -1.96 -24.24
C PHE A 333 23.60 -3.33 -24.93
N GLY A 334 22.57 -4.16 -24.77
CA GLY A 334 22.46 -5.45 -25.47
C GLY A 334 22.23 -6.63 -24.52
N SER A 335 22.15 -7.81 -25.12
CA SER A 335 21.92 -9.07 -24.38
C SER A 335 23.03 -9.29 -23.36
N GLY A 336 22.68 -9.50 -22.09
CA GLY A 336 23.62 -9.69 -20.98
C GLY A 336 24.04 -8.41 -20.25
N TYR A 337 23.59 -7.23 -20.70
CA TYR A 337 23.89 -5.93 -20.10
C TYR A 337 22.63 -5.25 -19.52
N THR A 338 21.67 -6.03 -19.03
CA THR A 338 20.43 -5.50 -18.44
C THR A 338 20.68 -5.09 -16.99
N GLY A 339 20.53 -3.81 -16.69
CA GLY A 339 20.60 -3.30 -15.31
C GLY A 339 19.40 -3.77 -14.49
N LEU A 340 19.61 -3.99 -13.20
CA LEU A 340 18.55 -4.30 -12.25
C LEU A 340 18.17 -3.03 -11.49
N VAL A 341 16.87 -2.74 -11.42
CA VAL A 341 16.35 -1.62 -10.62
C VAL A 341 16.40 -2.02 -9.15
N ASN A 342 17.03 -1.20 -8.33
CA ASN A 342 17.09 -1.45 -6.89
C ASN A 342 15.73 -1.16 -6.26
N LEU A 343 15.10 -2.19 -5.70
CA LEU A 343 13.84 -2.10 -4.94
C LEU A 343 14.09 -1.96 -3.42
N GLY A 344 15.31 -1.54 -3.05
CA GLY A 344 15.93 -1.36 -1.73
C GLY A 344 16.30 -2.65 -0.99
N ASN A 345 17.38 -2.57 -0.20
CA ASN A 345 18.04 -3.66 0.53
C ASN A 345 18.45 -4.91 -0.28
N ARG A 346 18.38 -4.90 -1.63
CA ARG A 346 18.69 -6.07 -2.48
C ARG A 346 19.99 -5.97 -3.27
N LEU A 347 20.95 -5.15 -2.83
CA LEU A 347 22.26 -5.07 -3.48
C LEU A 347 23.06 -6.39 -3.43
N GLU A 348 22.68 -7.31 -2.55
CA GLU A 348 23.33 -8.63 -2.40
C GLU A 348 22.79 -9.71 -3.34
N CYS A 349 21.75 -9.43 -4.15
CA CYS A 349 21.17 -10.40 -5.08
C CYS A 349 21.84 -10.45 -6.47
N CYS A 350 22.97 -9.75 -6.65
CA CYS A 350 23.75 -9.69 -7.89
C CYS A 350 24.90 -10.69 -7.93
#